data_AF-A0A350KNT3-F1
#
_entry.id   AF-A0A350KNT3-F1
#
_cell.length_a   1.000
_cell.length_b   1.000
_cell.length_c   1.000
_cell.angle_alpha   90.00
_cell.angle_beta   90.00
_cell.angle_gamma   90.00
#
_symmetry.space_group_name_H-M   'P 1'
#
loop_
_entity.id
_entity.type
_entity.pdbx_description
1 polymer ?
#
loop_
_entity_poly.entity_id
_entity_poly.type
_entity_poly.pdbx_seq_one_letter_code
_entity_poly.pdbx_strand_id
1 'polypeptide(L)'
;MFDAHVHLCDPRFANDAIRLIRRAETVGVDAFFCAATRPVDSVAVLDLAKRNAAVVPFIGTHPWRSGEYDAESFYATLKSEPRANVGEIGLDNRRGGSNQAAVFADQIKAAALFRRPCAVHCVKAFDDVAAALKSLPPPPALLFHGFSGTREQAAFLLKRNAFFSFSGSILFENRGKARAVFNAVPLDRILIETDAPDARPPDDFCADKDEKRNVPENLPLIIREFAAIKKVCFSTFCAILDNNARTFLAEAENG
;
A
#
# COMPACT_ATOMS: atom_id res chain seq x y z
N MET A 1 -12.45 -0.65 9.11
CA MET A 1 -11.10 -1.21 8.86
C MET A 1 -10.60 -0.77 7.50
N PHE A 2 -9.39 -0.21 7.45
CA PHE A 2 -8.72 0.16 6.20
C PHE A 2 -7.96 -1.04 5.60
N ASP A 3 -8.24 -1.36 4.33
CA ASP A 3 -7.32 -2.13 3.50
C ASP A 3 -6.22 -1.19 2.98
N ALA A 4 -5.02 -1.30 3.53
CA ALA A 4 -3.94 -0.34 3.30
C ALA A 4 -3.25 -0.48 1.93
N HIS A 5 -3.55 -1.50 1.14
CA HIS A 5 -3.08 -1.60 -0.24
C HIS A 5 -3.91 -2.62 -1.02
N VAL A 6 -4.60 -2.16 -2.07
CA VAL A 6 -5.41 -3.02 -2.94
C VAL A 6 -5.48 -2.48 -4.36
N HIS A 7 -5.60 -3.37 -5.35
CA HIS A 7 -5.72 -3.02 -6.76
C HIS A 7 -7.14 -3.30 -7.27
N LEU A 8 -8.14 -2.55 -6.79
CA LEU A 8 -9.55 -2.76 -7.18
C LEU A 8 -9.80 -2.56 -8.68
N CYS A 9 -8.93 -1.82 -9.36
CA CYS A 9 -8.97 -1.60 -10.80
C CYS A 9 -8.12 -2.59 -11.61
N ASP A 10 -7.55 -3.62 -10.98
CA ASP A 10 -6.84 -4.68 -11.69
C ASP A 10 -7.79 -5.40 -12.68
N PRO A 11 -7.33 -5.75 -13.89
CA PRO A 11 -8.16 -6.46 -14.88
C PRO A 11 -8.78 -7.77 -14.36
N ARG A 12 -8.16 -8.45 -13.38
CA ARG A 12 -8.71 -9.65 -12.72
C ARG A 12 -9.97 -9.36 -11.91
N PHE A 13 -10.25 -8.10 -11.62
CA PHE A 13 -11.47 -7.59 -10.98
C PHE A 13 -12.35 -6.77 -11.93
N ALA A 14 -12.12 -6.85 -13.24
CA ALA A 14 -12.92 -6.12 -14.22
C ALA A 14 -14.42 -6.35 -13.98
N ASN A 15 -15.17 -5.26 -13.84
CA ASN A 15 -16.61 -5.22 -13.52
C ASN A 15 -17.02 -5.73 -12.13
N ASP A 16 -16.08 -6.13 -11.26
CA ASP A 16 -16.35 -6.66 -9.92
C ASP A 16 -15.98 -5.68 -8.80
N ALA A 17 -15.22 -4.60 -9.09
CA ALA A 17 -14.73 -3.66 -8.08
C ALA A 17 -15.80 -3.13 -7.11
N ILE A 18 -16.95 -2.66 -7.62
CA ILE A 18 -18.06 -2.17 -6.77
C ILE A 18 -18.67 -3.30 -5.93
N ARG A 19 -18.75 -4.51 -6.48
CA ARG A 19 -19.28 -5.67 -5.77
C ARG A 19 -18.31 -6.15 -4.69
N LEU A 20 -17.00 -6.14 -4.95
CA LEU A 20 -15.96 -6.44 -3.97
C LEU A 20 -15.99 -5.44 -2.82
N ILE A 21 -16.08 -4.13 -3.10
CA ILE A 21 -16.24 -3.11 -2.06
C ILE A 21 -17.46 -3.41 -1.19
N ARG A 22 -18.64 -3.63 -1.81
CA ARG A 22 -19.86 -3.95 -1.05
C ARG A 22 -19.74 -5.21 -0.20
N ARG A 23 -19.10 -6.26 -0.71
CA ARG A 23 -18.86 -7.49 0.06
C ARG A 23 -17.92 -7.23 1.24
N ALA A 24 -16.86 -6.48 1.02
CA ALA A 24 -15.90 -6.10 2.05
C ALA A 24 -16.54 -5.22 3.15
N GLU A 25 -17.45 -4.32 2.79
CA GLU A 25 -18.25 -3.53 3.73
C GLU A 25 -19.08 -4.42 4.69
N THR A 26 -19.65 -5.53 4.20
CA THR A 26 -20.43 -6.45 5.05
C THR A 26 -19.60 -7.14 6.14
N VAL A 27 -18.28 -7.17 5.99
CA VAL A 27 -17.34 -7.72 6.97
C VAL A 27 -16.52 -6.64 7.69
N GLY A 28 -16.92 -5.36 7.56
CA GLY A 28 -16.36 -4.22 8.30
C GLY A 28 -15.13 -3.56 7.66
N VAL A 29 -14.81 -3.88 6.41
CA VAL A 29 -13.78 -3.18 5.62
C VAL A 29 -14.44 -2.04 4.86
N ASP A 30 -14.14 -0.81 5.26
CA ASP A 30 -14.89 0.39 4.90
C ASP A 30 -14.03 1.47 4.23
N ALA A 31 -12.74 1.23 4.07
CA ALA A 31 -11.84 2.12 3.33
C ALA A 31 -10.73 1.33 2.64
N PHE A 32 -10.32 1.79 1.46
CA PHE A 32 -9.39 1.09 0.57
C PHE A 32 -8.35 2.07 0.02
N PHE A 33 -7.08 1.82 0.31
CA PHE A 33 -5.98 2.49 -0.39
C PHE A 33 -5.82 1.80 -1.74
N CYS A 34 -6.52 2.34 -2.74
CA CYS A 34 -6.60 1.74 -4.06
C CYS A 34 -5.42 2.24 -4.91
N ALA A 35 -4.46 1.37 -5.18
CA ALA A 35 -3.24 1.71 -5.89
C ALA A 35 -3.34 1.40 -7.39
N ALA A 36 -2.96 2.39 -8.20
CA ALA A 36 -2.68 2.17 -9.61
C ALA A 36 -1.30 1.51 -9.80
N THR A 37 -1.16 0.69 -10.85
CA THR A 37 0.16 0.16 -11.25
C THR A 37 0.70 0.83 -12.51
N ARG A 38 -0.20 1.38 -13.35
CA ARG A 38 0.12 2.03 -14.63
C ARG A 38 -0.52 3.41 -14.68
N PRO A 39 0.01 4.32 -15.52
CA PRO A 39 -0.65 5.60 -15.80
C PRO A 39 -2.11 5.45 -16.24
N VAL A 40 -2.41 4.46 -17.10
CA VAL A 40 -3.79 4.20 -17.57
C VAL A 40 -4.72 3.73 -16.44
N ASP A 41 -4.19 2.99 -15.46
CA ASP A 41 -4.97 2.51 -14.31
C ASP A 41 -5.34 3.66 -13.37
N SER A 42 -4.49 4.71 -13.31
CA SER A 42 -4.73 5.90 -12.47
C SER A 42 -6.07 6.57 -12.79
N VAL A 43 -6.47 6.62 -14.07
CA VAL A 43 -7.78 7.15 -14.48
C VAL A 43 -8.93 6.34 -13.88
N ALA A 44 -8.84 5.00 -13.97
CA ALA A 44 -9.86 4.11 -13.43
C ALA A 44 -9.95 4.20 -11.89
N VAL A 45 -8.81 4.31 -11.20
CA VAL A 45 -8.72 4.48 -9.74
C VAL A 45 -9.37 5.80 -9.31
N LEU A 46 -9.06 6.90 -10.00
CA LEU A 46 -9.64 8.21 -9.73
C LEU A 46 -11.16 8.22 -9.96
N ASP A 47 -11.62 7.63 -11.06
CA ASP A 47 -13.06 7.52 -11.34
C ASP A 47 -13.78 6.64 -10.32
N LEU A 48 -13.14 5.57 -9.84
CA LEU A 48 -13.68 4.75 -8.76
C LEU A 48 -13.79 5.55 -7.46
N ALA A 49 -12.76 6.33 -7.10
CA ALA A 49 -12.76 7.20 -5.91
C ALA A 49 -13.79 8.33 -5.96
N LYS A 50 -14.11 8.84 -7.16
CA LYS A 50 -15.19 9.82 -7.36
C LYS A 50 -16.57 9.21 -7.12
N ARG A 51 -16.74 7.93 -7.44
CA ARG A 51 -18.02 7.19 -7.31
C ARG A 51 -18.20 6.53 -5.96
N ASN A 52 -17.13 6.29 -5.22
CA ASN A 52 -17.18 5.66 -3.90
C ASN A 52 -16.21 6.33 -2.93
N ALA A 53 -16.76 6.92 -1.86
CA ALA A 53 -16.00 7.64 -0.85
C ALA A 53 -15.07 6.74 -0.01
N ALA A 54 -15.32 5.43 0.04
CA ALA A 54 -14.44 4.46 0.71
C ALA A 54 -13.09 4.30 -0.01
N VAL A 55 -13.01 4.68 -1.29
CA VAL A 55 -11.78 4.52 -2.08
C VAL A 55 -10.89 5.75 -1.94
N VAL A 56 -9.70 5.54 -1.41
CA VAL A 56 -8.62 6.52 -1.31
C VAL A 56 -7.66 6.26 -2.47
N PRO A 57 -7.59 7.16 -3.46
CA PRO A 57 -6.81 6.90 -4.68
C PRO A 57 -5.32 7.12 -4.44
N PHE A 58 -4.53 6.11 -4.81
CA PHE A 58 -3.08 6.20 -4.99
C PHE A 58 -2.78 6.08 -6.48
N ILE A 59 -2.18 7.11 -7.07
CA ILE A 59 -1.80 7.16 -8.48
C ILE A 59 -0.28 7.20 -8.64
N GLY A 60 0.22 6.48 -9.63
CA GLY A 60 1.65 6.33 -9.86
C GLY A 60 1.95 5.28 -10.91
N THR A 61 3.23 5.13 -11.20
CA THR A 61 3.76 4.13 -12.10
C THR A 61 4.66 3.17 -11.33
N HIS A 62 4.21 1.93 -11.27
CA HIS A 62 4.91 0.81 -10.64
C HIS A 62 6.26 0.55 -11.33
N PRO A 63 7.32 0.08 -10.64
CA PRO A 63 8.62 -0.20 -11.23
C PRO A 63 8.58 -1.11 -12.47
N TRP A 64 7.68 -2.10 -12.51
CA TRP A 64 7.49 -2.99 -13.69
C TRP A 64 6.97 -2.28 -14.94
N ARG A 65 6.49 -1.04 -14.79
CA ARG A 65 5.82 -0.23 -15.80
C ARG A 65 6.53 1.11 -16.00
N SER A 66 7.74 1.25 -15.47
CA SER A 66 8.52 2.49 -15.53
C SER A 66 8.74 3.03 -16.94
N GLY A 67 8.76 2.17 -17.97
CA GLY A 67 8.82 2.58 -19.36
C GLY A 67 7.55 3.28 -19.90
N GLU A 68 6.43 3.20 -19.17
CA GLU A 68 5.17 3.89 -19.49
C GLU A 68 5.06 5.25 -18.80
N TYR A 69 6.02 5.62 -17.93
CA TYR A 69 5.95 6.84 -17.14
C TYR A 69 6.04 8.10 -18.01
N ASP A 70 5.08 8.99 -17.84
CA ASP A 70 5.06 10.33 -18.44
C ASP A 70 4.97 11.37 -17.31
N ALA A 71 6.05 12.12 -17.12
CA ALA A 71 6.17 13.07 -16.03
C ALA A 71 5.16 14.22 -16.16
N GLU A 72 4.92 14.74 -17.36
CA GLU A 72 4.00 15.86 -17.57
C GLU A 72 2.57 15.50 -17.16
N SER A 73 2.07 14.37 -17.66
CA SER A 73 0.74 13.84 -17.32
C SER A 73 0.62 13.52 -15.83
N PHE A 74 1.68 12.94 -15.22
CA PHE A 74 1.66 12.61 -13.79
C PHE A 74 1.53 13.86 -12.91
N TYR A 75 2.36 14.89 -13.15
CA TYR A 75 2.28 16.15 -12.41
C TYR A 75 0.97 16.90 -12.68
N ALA A 76 0.49 16.89 -13.92
CA ALA A 76 -0.80 17.50 -14.28
C ALA A 76 -1.96 16.83 -13.53
N THR A 77 -1.95 15.49 -13.42
CA THR A 77 -2.96 14.73 -12.69
C THR A 77 -2.94 15.01 -11.20
N LEU A 78 -1.76 15.01 -10.56
CA LEU A 78 -1.64 15.35 -9.14
C LEU A 78 -2.11 16.78 -8.83
N LYS A 79 -1.90 17.71 -9.77
CA LYS A 79 -2.36 19.09 -9.65
C LYS A 79 -3.88 19.22 -9.76
N SER A 80 -4.53 18.44 -10.63
CA SER A 80 -5.98 18.50 -10.86
C SER A 80 -6.81 17.66 -9.89
N GLU A 81 -6.21 16.63 -9.28
CA GLU A 81 -6.89 15.68 -8.40
C GLU A 81 -6.38 15.77 -6.96
N PRO A 82 -6.84 16.75 -6.16
CA PRO A 82 -6.27 17.03 -4.83
C PRO A 82 -6.56 15.95 -3.77
N ARG A 83 -7.32 14.91 -4.10
CA ARG A 83 -7.54 13.74 -3.24
C ARG A 83 -6.60 12.57 -3.56
N ALA A 84 -5.84 12.67 -4.66
CA ALA A 84 -4.90 11.64 -5.08
C ALA A 84 -3.61 11.68 -4.27
N ASN A 85 -3.22 10.51 -3.76
CA ASN A 85 -1.91 10.26 -3.16
C ASN A 85 -0.98 9.61 -4.19
N VAL A 86 0.30 9.49 -3.86
CA VAL A 86 1.30 8.94 -4.80
C VAL A 86 1.54 7.46 -4.53
N GLY A 87 1.35 6.60 -5.53
CA GLY A 87 1.54 5.16 -5.37
C GLY A 87 0.78 4.34 -6.42
N GLU A 88 1.18 3.12 -6.73
CA GLU A 88 2.36 2.42 -6.22
C GLU A 88 3.61 2.85 -6.99
N ILE A 89 4.64 3.30 -6.27
CA ILE A 89 5.92 3.74 -6.84
C ILE A 89 7.06 2.97 -6.17
N GLY A 90 8.22 2.86 -6.78
CA GLY A 90 9.33 2.18 -6.10
C GLY A 90 10.28 1.46 -7.02
N LEU A 91 10.97 0.45 -6.47
CA LEU A 91 11.99 -0.34 -7.16
C LEU A 91 11.78 -1.84 -6.90
N ASP A 92 11.90 -2.64 -7.96
CA ASP A 92 11.90 -4.10 -7.91
C ASP A 92 13.11 -4.64 -8.69
N ASN A 93 14.10 -5.17 -7.97
CA ASN A 93 15.30 -5.79 -8.56
C ASN A 93 15.11 -7.28 -8.90
N ARG A 94 13.94 -7.87 -8.61
CA ARG A 94 13.60 -9.24 -9.01
C ARG A 94 12.99 -9.28 -10.40
N ARG A 95 12.24 -8.24 -10.79
CA ARG A 95 11.56 -8.15 -12.09
C ARG A 95 12.11 -6.94 -12.87
N GLY A 96 12.18 -7.06 -14.19
CA GLY A 96 12.72 -6.00 -15.03
C GLY A 96 11.92 -4.70 -14.99
N GLY A 97 12.48 -3.66 -15.62
CA GLY A 97 11.86 -2.36 -15.85
C GLY A 97 12.96 -1.39 -16.29
N SER A 98 12.72 -0.57 -17.30
CA SER A 98 13.70 0.42 -17.76
C SER A 98 13.64 1.66 -16.89
N ASN A 99 14.78 2.19 -16.45
CA ASN A 99 14.87 3.47 -15.74
C ASN A 99 14.06 3.56 -14.42
N GLN A 100 13.83 2.45 -13.72
CA GLN A 100 13.04 2.43 -12.46
C GLN A 100 13.52 3.49 -11.46
N ALA A 101 14.84 3.64 -11.28
CA ALA A 101 15.43 4.62 -10.36
C ALA A 101 15.08 6.07 -10.71
N ALA A 102 15.12 6.44 -12.00
CA ALA A 102 14.78 7.80 -12.44
C ALA A 102 13.29 8.08 -12.25
N VAL A 103 12.44 7.11 -12.60
CA VAL A 103 10.98 7.21 -12.45
C VAL A 103 10.57 7.27 -10.98
N PHE A 104 11.17 6.44 -10.12
CA PHE A 104 10.94 6.50 -8.68
C PHE A 104 11.37 7.84 -8.09
N ALA A 105 12.55 8.33 -8.47
CA ALA A 105 13.06 9.61 -7.97
C ALA A 105 12.15 10.79 -8.37
N ASP A 106 11.64 10.80 -9.60
CA ASP A 106 10.74 11.87 -10.06
C ASP A 106 9.37 11.83 -9.35
N GLN A 107 8.81 10.64 -9.14
CA GLN A 107 7.55 10.49 -8.40
C GLN A 107 7.68 10.86 -6.92
N ILE A 108 8.83 10.59 -6.28
CA ILE A 108 9.13 11.06 -4.92
C ILE A 108 9.21 12.59 -4.86
N LYS A 109 9.84 13.23 -5.85
CA LYS A 109 9.89 14.70 -5.93
C LYS A 109 8.49 15.30 -6.10
N ALA A 110 7.66 14.70 -6.95
CA ALA A 110 6.28 15.13 -7.13
C ALA A 110 5.49 15.01 -5.81
N ALA A 111 5.63 13.89 -5.11
CA ALA A 111 4.97 13.69 -3.81
C ALA A 111 5.41 14.74 -2.78
N ALA A 112 6.70 15.05 -2.71
CA ALA A 112 7.19 16.11 -1.84
C ALA A 112 6.66 17.49 -2.25
N LEU A 113 6.67 17.80 -3.55
CA LEU A 113 6.18 19.07 -4.10
C LEU A 113 4.70 19.30 -3.81
N PHE A 114 3.87 18.28 -4.01
CA PHE A 114 2.42 18.34 -3.79
C PHE A 114 2.01 17.94 -2.37
N ARG A 115 2.97 17.71 -1.47
CA ARG A 115 2.76 17.27 -0.09
C ARG A 115 1.83 16.05 0.02
N ARG A 116 2.09 15.02 -0.79
CA ARG A 116 1.31 13.77 -0.80
C ARG A 116 2.07 12.63 -0.13
N PRO A 117 1.42 11.84 0.74
CA PRO A 117 2.01 10.60 1.21
C PRO A 117 2.21 9.62 0.05
N CYS A 118 3.20 8.73 0.18
CA CYS A 118 3.51 7.74 -0.86
C CYS A 118 3.24 6.31 -0.41
N ALA A 119 2.74 5.45 -1.29
CA ALA A 119 2.87 4.00 -1.17
C ALA A 119 4.07 3.51 -2.00
N VAL A 120 5.03 2.85 -1.33
CA VAL A 120 6.35 2.50 -1.87
C VAL A 120 6.55 0.99 -1.96
N HIS A 121 6.73 0.51 -3.18
CA HIS A 121 7.17 -0.82 -3.53
C HIS A 121 8.69 -0.97 -3.37
N CYS A 122 9.14 -2.01 -2.68
CA CYS A 122 10.57 -2.24 -2.51
C CYS A 122 10.88 -3.74 -2.44
N VAL A 123 11.30 -4.32 -3.57
CA VAL A 123 11.70 -5.74 -3.64
C VAL A 123 13.16 -5.85 -4.03
N LYS A 124 13.98 -6.36 -3.09
CA LYS A 124 15.44 -6.54 -3.28
C LYS A 124 16.19 -5.28 -3.73
N ALA A 125 15.64 -4.10 -3.46
CA ALA A 125 16.15 -2.81 -3.93
C ALA A 125 16.28 -1.77 -2.80
N PHE A 126 16.34 -2.23 -1.55
CA PHE A 126 16.30 -1.33 -0.40
C PHE A 126 17.43 -0.30 -0.39
N ASP A 127 18.65 -0.69 -0.78
CA ASP A 127 19.80 0.22 -0.74
C ASP A 127 19.61 1.38 -1.73
N ASP A 128 19.08 1.11 -2.92
CA ASP A 128 18.76 2.11 -3.93
C ASP A 128 17.59 3.01 -3.49
N VAL A 129 16.54 2.42 -2.91
CA VAL A 129 15.42 3.19 -2.32
C VAL A 129 15.94 4.08 -1.19
N ALA A 130 16.77 3.55 -0.30
CA ALA A 130 17.34 4.28 0.83
C ALA A 130 18.28 5.40 0.37
N ALA A 131 19.03 5.20 -0.73
CA ALA A 131 19.86 6.23 -1.33
C ALA A 131 19.00 7.37 -1.90
N ALA A 132 17.92 7.06 -2.63
CA ALA A 132 16.98 8.06 -3.13
C ALA A 132 16.32 8.85 -1.97
N LEU A 133 15.85 8.16 -0.93
CA LEU A 133 15.24 8.80 0.25
C LEU A 133 16.23 9.58 1.14
N LYS A 134 17.54 9.50 0.87
CA LYS A 134 18.54 10.38 1.50
C LYS A 134 18.83 11.63 0.68
N SER A 135 18.72 11.54 -0.65
CA SER A 135 19.14 12.61 -1.56
C SER A 135 17.99 13.49 -2.05
N LEU A 136 16.74 13.01 -1.93
CA LEU A 136 15.55 13.70 -2.42
C LEU A 136 14.81 14.42 -1.29
N PRO A 137 14.05 15.48 -1.61
CA PRO A 137 13.10 16.07 -0.66
C PRO A 137 12.13 15.00 -0.14
N PRO A 138 11.90 14.92 1.18
CA PRO A 138 11.04 13.90 1.75
C PRO A 138 9.56 14.22 1.46
N PRO A 139 8.74 13.22 1.06
CA PRO A 139 7.30 13.35 1.16
C PRO A 139 6.87 13.39 2.65
N PRO A 140 5.65 13.83 2.95
CA PRO A 140 5.16 13.96 4.33
C PRO A 140 5.12 12.61 5.09
N ALA A 141 4.78 11.52 4.40
CA ALA A 141 4.82 10.17 4.94
C ALA A 141 5.04 9.12 3.84
N LEU A 142 5.53 7.95 4.26
CA LEU A 142 5.84 6.83 3.37
C LEU A 142 5.16 5.56 3.90
N LEU A 143 4.36 4.88 3.09
CA LEU A 143 3.86 3.53 3.37
C LEU A 143 4.70 2.54 2.58
N PHE A 144 5.51 1.75 3.26
CA PHE A 144 6.17 0.61 2.64
C PHE A 144 5.21 -0.58 2.64
N HIS A 145 4.55 -0.79 1.50
CA HIS A 145 3.59 -1.87 1.35
C HIS A 145 4.28 -3.23 1.19
N GLY A 146 3.60 -4.31 1.56
CA GLY A 146 4.13 -5.67 1.50
C GLY A 146 5.45 -5.84 2.25
N PHE A 147 5.66 -5.14 3.36
CA PHE A 147 7.00 -4.99 3.93
C PHE A 147 7.60 -6.33 4.36
N SER A 148 8.71 -6.69 3.70
CA SER A 148 9.47 -7.90 3.99
C SER A 148 10.96 -7.61 4.26
N GLY A 149 11.29 -6.37 4.64
CA GLY A 149 12.65 -5.92 4.95
C GLY A 149 13.17 -6.43 6.30
N THR A 150 14.35 -6.00 6.70
CA THR A 150 14.95 -6.32 8.01
C THR A 150 14.57 -5.30 9.09
N ARG A 151 14.94 -5.58 10.34
CA ARG A 151 14.72 -4.65 11.47
C ARG A 151 15.53 -3.36 11.31
N GLU A 152 16.73 -3.47 10.79
CA GLU A 152 17.64 -2.35 10.51
C GLU A 152 17.05 -1.46 9.41
N GLN A 153 16.48 -2.08 8.38
CA GLN A 153 15.76 -1.38 7.31
C GLN A 153 14.53 -0.65 7.85
N ALA A 154 13.72 -1.30 8.69
CA ALA A 154 12.58 -0.65 9.35
C ALA A 154 13.03 0.53 10.24
N ALA A 155 14.09 0.38 11.03
CA ALA A 155 14.63 1.44 11.87
C ALA A 155 15.14 2.65 11.05
N PHE A 156 15.72 2.41 9.88
CA PHE A 156 16.12 3.48 8.96
C PHE A 156 14.90 4.25 8.42
N LEU A 157 13.84 3.53 8.07
CA LEU A 157 12.61 4.09 7.50
C LEU A 157 11.75 4.81 8.53
N LEU A 158 11.70 4.34 9.78
CA LEU A 158 10.98 5.01 10.87
C LEU A 158 11.46 6.45 11.10
N LYS A 159 12.77 6.72 10.90
CA LYS A 159 13.34 8.08 10.97
C LYS A 159 12.88 9.01 9.84
N ARG A 160 12.10 8.50 8.88
CA ARG A 160 11.58 9.20 7.69
C ARG A 160 10.05 9.15 7.62
N ASN A 161 9.41 9.09 8.79
CA ASN A 161 7.95 9.03 8.94
C ASN A 161 7.31 7.87 8.15
N ALA A 162 7.95 6.71 8.15
CA ALA A 162 7.44 5.55 7.44
C ALA A 162 6.44 4.73 8.28
N PHE A 163 5.38 4.29 7.62
CA PHE A 163 4.46 3.24 8.00
C PHE A 163 4.77 1.98 7.20
N PHE A 164 4.34 0.83 7.71
CA PHE A 164 4.58 -0.48 7.11
C PHE A 164 3.29 -1.26 7.05
N SER A 165 2.87 -1.67 5.86
CA SER A 165 1.78 -2.64 5.74
C SER A 165 2.30 -4.05 5.54
N PHE A 166 1.53 -5.01 6.07
CA PHE A 166 1.82 -6.42 6.00
C PHE A 166 0.60 -7.16 5.45
N SER A 167 0.79 -7.91 4.37
CA SER A 167 -0.26 -8.77 3.82
C SER A 167 -0.34 -10.11 4.53
N GLY A 168 -1.50 -10.77 4.43
CA GLY A 168 -1.70 -12.10 4.98
C GLY A 168 -0.78 -13.18 4.39
N SER A 169 -0.05 -12.88 3.30
CA SER A 169 0.99 -13.75 2.76
C SER A 169 2.12 -14.07 3.76
N ILE A 170 2.34 -13.24 4.79
CA ILE A 170 3.37 -13.54 5.82
C ILE A 170 2.90 -14.59 6.85
N LEU A 171 1.65 -15.07 6.74
CA LEU A 171 1.11 -16.12 7.59
C LEU A 171 1.50 -17.54 7.13
N PHE A 172 2.01 -17.71 5.90
CA PHE A 172 2.58 -19.00 5.46
C PHE A 172 3.75 -19.43 6.35
N GLU A 173 3.82 -20.72 6.72
CA GLU A 173 4.79 -21.24 7.70
C GLU A 173 6.25 -20.83 7.42
N ASN A 174 6.64 -20.82 6.14
CA ASN A 174 7.99 -20.46 5.68
C ASN A 174 8.36 -18.97 5.78
N ARG A 175 7.46 -18.11 6.27
CA ARG A 175 7.65 -16.64 6.38
C ARG A 175 8.06 -16.17 7.78
N GLY A 176 8.73 -17.01 8.57
CA GLY A 176 9.15 -16.68 9.95
C GLY A 176 9.95 -15.38 10.09
N LYS A 177 10.82 -15.04 9.13
CA LYS A 177 11.57 -13.78 9.15
C LYS A 177 10.68 -12.55 9.02
N ALA A 178 9.69 -12.58 8.13
CA ALA A 178 8.74 -11.49 7.96
C ALA A 178 7.88 -11.31 9.22
N ARG A 179 7.42 -12.40 9.84
CA ARG A 179 6.71 -12.34 11.14
C ARG A 179 7.55 -11.76 12.26
N ALA A 180 8.85 -12.09 12.32
CA ALA A 180 9.77 -11.54 13.31
C ALA A 180 9.99 -10.02 13.15
N VAL A 181 9.88 -9.52 11.91
CA VAL A 181 9.96 -8.09 11.59
C VAL A 181 8.63 -7.40 11.90
N PHE A 182 7.49 -7.97 11.48
CA PHE A 182 6.16 -7.52 11.89
C PHE A 182 6.08 -7.30 13.40
N ASN A 183 6.57 -8.27 14.20
CA ASN A 183 6.60 -8.14 15.65
C ASN A 183 7.46 -6.99 16.17
N ALA A 184 8.55 -6.65 15.48
CA ALA A 184 9.48 -5.59 15.88
C ALA A 184 9.02 -4.18 15.51
N VAL A 185 8.16 -4.03 14.49
CA VAL A 185 7.63 -2.71 14.10
C VAL A 185 6.69 -2.17 15.20
N PRO A 186 6.83 -0.89 15.59
CA PRO A 186 5.92 -0.24 16.55
C PRO A 186 4.45 -0.31 16.11
N LEU A 187 3.55 -0.51 17.07
CA LEU A 187 2.11 -0.66 16.79
C LEU A 187 1.50 0.56 16.09
N ASP A 188 2.00 1.77 16.39
CA ASP A 188 1.56 3.05 15.82
C ASP A 188 2.15 3.33 14.42
N ARG A 189 2.86 2.36 13.82
CA ARG A 189 3.43 2.43 12.47
C ARG A 189 3.05 1.24 11.60
N ILE A 190 2.13 0.40 12.07
CA ILE A 190 1.66 -0.79 11.35
C ILE A 190 0.33 -0.48 10.65
N LEU A 191 0.22 -0.95 9.41
CA LEU A 191 -1.01 -1.11 8.68
C LEU A 191 -1.15 -2.58 8.24
N ILE A 192 -2.35 -3.00 7.88
CA ILE A 192 -2.61 -4.33 7.33
C ILE A 192 -3.27 -4.16 5.97
N GLU A 193 -2.89 -5.01 5.02
CA GLU A 193 -3.38 -4.96 3.65
C GLU A 193 -3.77 -6.34 3.17
N THR A 194 -4.55 -6.38 2.09
CA THR A 194 -4.68 -7.60 1.31
C THR A 194 -3.66 -7.69 0.18
N ASP A 195 -3.31 -6.57 -0.46
CA ASP A 195 -2.58 -6.56 -1.75
C ASP A 195 -3.38 -7.29 -2.85
N ALA A 196 -4.71 -7.35 -2.69
CA ALA A 196 -5.58 -8.05 -3.61
C ALA A 196 -5.57 -7.41 -5.00
N PRO A 197 -5.61 -8.22 -6.09
CA PRO A 197 -5.88 -9.66 -6.13
C PRO A 197 -4.67 -10.59 -5.83
N ASP A 198 -3.49 -10.04 -5.59
CA ASP A 198 -2.27 -10.79 -5.29
C ASP A 198 -2.12 -11.07 -3.78
N ALA A 199 -1.01 -11.70 -3.40
CA ALA A 199 -0.64 -12.01 -2.01
C ALA A 199 -1.71 -12.78 -1.19
N ARG A 200 -2.52 -13.63 -1.84
CA ARG A 200 -3.55 -14.44 -1.17
C ARG A 200 -2.98 -15.16 0.05
N PRO A 201 -3.61 -15.04 1.23
CA PRO A 201 -3.13 -15.70 2.43
C PRO A 201 -3.34 -17.23 2.37
N PRO A 202 -2.84 -17.98 3.36
CA PRO A 202 -3.24 -19.38 3.55
C PRO A 202 -4.77 -19.53 3.61
N ASP A 203 -5.29 -20.69 3.21
CA ASP A 203 -6.73 -20.94 3.07
C ASP A 203 -7.52 -20.68 4.35
N ASP A 204 -6.93 -20.88 5.53
CA ASP A 204 -7.61 -20.65 6.81
C ASP A 204 -7.87 -19.17 7.11
N PHE A 205 -7.24 -18.26 6.36
CA PHE A 205 -7.46 -16.82 6.44
C PHE A 205 -8.16 -16.26 5.20
N CYS A 206 -8.78 -17.13 4.39
CA CYS A 206 -9.61 -16.75 3.26
C CYS A 206 -11.09 -16.83 3.64
N ALA A 207 -11.86 -15.79 3.31
CA ALA A 207 -13.32 -15.78 3.49
C ALA A 207 -14.02 -16.81 2.58
N ASP A 208 -13.46 -17.02 1.39
CA ASP A 208 -13.84 -18.07 0.45
C ASP A 208 -12.57 -18.83 0.01
N LYS A 209 -12.51 -20.14 0.29
CA LYS A 209 -11.36 -20.99 -0.04
C LYS A 209 -11.29 -21.34 -1.53
N ASP A 210 -12.43 -21.27 -2.23
CA ASP A 210 -12.52 -21.58 -3.66
C ASP A 210 -12.09 -20.38 -4.51
N GLU A 211 -12.25 -19.16 -4.00
CA GLU A 211 -11.71 -17.94 -4.62
C GLU A 211 -10.17 -18.00 -4.67
N LYS A 212 -9.63 -17.96 -5.90
CA LYS A 212 -8.18 -18.08 -6.16
C LYS A 212 -7.47 -16.74 -6.14
N ARG A 213 -8.19 -15.65 -6.35
CA ARG A 213 -7.69 -14.30 -6.15
C ARG A 213 -7.64 -14.03 -4.64
N ASN A 214 -6.75 -13.17 -4.19
CA ASN A 214 -6.98 -12.53 -2.90
C ASN A 214 -8.13 -11.53 -3.05
N VAL A 215 -8.88 -11.28 -1.99
CA VAL A 215 -10.00 -10.34 -1.99
C VAL A 215 -10.05 -9.56 -0.67
N PRO A 216 -10.60 -8.33 -0.65
CA PRO A 216 -10.60 -7.51 0.56
C PRO A 216 -11.34 -8.12 1.75
N GLU A 217 -12.29 -9.04 1.52
CA GLU A 217 -13.00 -9.74 2.62
C GLU A 217 -12.09 -10.66 3.46
N ASN A 218 -10.88 -10.95 2.98
CA ASN A 218 -9.89 -11.68 3.76
C ASN A 218 -9.29 -10.83 4.89
N LEU A 219 -9.37 -9.49 4.79
CA LEU A 219 -8.71 -8.56 5.71
C LEU A 219 -9.06 -8.78 7.19
N PRO A 220 -10.34 -8.96 7.60
CA PRO A 220 -10.67 -9.16 9.01
C PRO A 220 -10.11 -10.46 9.61
N LEU A 221 -9.92 -11.50 8.77
CA LEU A 221 -9.30 -12.76 9.19
C LEU A 221 -7.78 -12.55 9.39
N ILE A 222 -7.14 -11.84 8.46
CA ILE A 222 -5.72 -11.48 8.53
C ILE A 222 -5.45 -10.61 9.77
N ILE A 223 -6.24 -9.56 9.99
CA ILE A 223 -6.09 -8.65 11.14
C ILE A 223 -6.24 -9.40 12.45
N ARG A 224 -7.16 -10.37 12.54
CA ARG A 224 -7.38 -11.17 13.76
C ARG A 224 -6.17 -12.02 14.12
N GLU A 225 -5.55 -12.64 13.14
CA GLU A 225 -4.31 -13.41 13.36
C GLU A 225 -3.16 -12.48 13.77
N PHE A 226 -3.03 -11.32 13.11
CA PHE A 226 -2.02 -10.34 13.48
C PHE A 226 -2.24 -9.73 14.88
N ALA A 227 -3.48 -9.53 15.29
CA ALA A 227 -3.83 -9.12 16.65
C ALA A 227 -3.38 -10.16 17.68
N ALA A 228 -3.62 -11.46 17.39
CA ALA A 228 -3.17 -12.56 18.23
C ALA A 228 -1.64 -12.61 18.34
N ILE A 229 -0.92 -12.46 17.21
CA ILE A 229 0.55 -12.40 17.18
C ILE A 229 1.07 -11.22 18.03
N LYS A 230 0.43 -10.04 17.94
CA LYS A 230 0.77 -8.86 18.74
C LYS A 230 0.27 -8.92 20.19
N LYS A 231 -0.55 -9.92 20.54
CA LYS A 231 -1.21 -10.07 21.84
C LYS A 231 -2.06 -8.84 22.19
N VAL A 232 -2.76 -8.31 21.20
CA VAL A 232 -3.70 -7.18 21.34
C VAL A 232 -5.11 -7.69 21.03
N CYS A 233 -6.12 -7.21 21.75
CA CYS A 233 -7.51 -7.52 21.44
C CYS A 233 -7.85 -7.08 20.01
N PHE A 234 -8.62 -7.89 19.27
CA PHE A 234 -8.98 -7.60 17.88
C PHE A 234 -9.56 -6.20 17.69
N SER A 235 -10.55 -5.79 18.48
CA SER A 235 -11.18 -4.47 18.36
C SER A 235 -10.20 -3.32 18.65
N THR A 236 -9.32 -3.49 19.65
CA THR A 236 -8.27 -2.52 19.95
C THR A 236 -7.25 -2.43 18.81
N PHE A 237 -6.88 -3.57 18.21
CA PHE A 237 -5.96 -3.58 17.09
C PHE A 237 -6.57 -2.90 15.86
N CYS A 238 -7.84 -3.18 15.53
CA CYS A 238 -8.57 -2.44 14.48
C CYS A 238 -8.55 -0.92 14.72
N ALA A 239 -8.83 -0.46 15.95
CA ALA A 239 -8.81 0.96 16.28
C ALA A 239 -7.41 1.59 16.11
N ILE A 240 -6.35 0.86 16.48
CA ILE A 240 -4.96 1.30 16.25
C ILE A 240 -4.69 1.42 14.75
N LEU A 241 -5.05 0.40 13.95
CA LEU A 241 -4.83 0.41 12.50
C LEU A 241 -5.60 1.56 11.82
N ASP A 242 -6.85 1.78 12.19
CA ASP A 242 -7.66 2.88 11.64
C ASP A 242 -7.07 4.26 12.02
N ASN A 243 -6.55 4.41 13.26
CA ASN A 243 -5.84 5.63 13.66
C ASN A 243 -4.54 5.83 12.87
N ASN A 244 -3.77 4.76 12.64
CA ASN A 244 -2.54 4.82 11.85
C ASN A 244 -2.82 5.22 10.40
N ALA A 245 -3.88 4.67 9.79
CA ALA A 245 -4.28 4.99 8.42
C ALA A 245 -4.67 6.47 8.29
N ARG A 246 -5.46 6.98 9.25
CA ARG A 246 -5.83 8.40 9.31
C ARG A 246 -4.61 9.30 9.54
N THR A 247 -3.69 8.90 10.41
CA THR A 247 -2.46 9.64 10.66
C THR A 247 -1.62 9.73 9.39
N PHE A 248 -1.37 8.60 8.73
CA PHE A 248 -0.65 8.54 7.47
C PHE A 248 -1.24 9.46 6.38
N LEU A 249 -2.57 9.53 6.27
CA LEU A 249 -3.24 10.42 5.32
C LEU A 249 -3.21 11.89 5.74
N ALA A 250 -3.34 12.20 7.04
CA ALA A 250 -3.38 13.56 7.57
C ALA A 250 -2.03 14.30 7.46
N GLU A 251 -0.92 13.58 7.31
CA GLU A 251 0.40 14.18 7.06
C GLU A 251 0.42 15.03 5.77
N ALA A 252 -0.52 14.80 4.84
CA ALA A 252 -0.73 15.65 3.68
C ALA A 252 -1.24 17.07 4.02
N GLU A 253 -1.98 17.21 5.12
CA GLU A 253 -2.73 18.43 5.47
C GLU A 253 -1.93 19.39 6.36
N ASN A 254 -0.89 18.91 7.04
CA ASN A 254 -0.19 19.62 8.12
C ASN A 254 1.08 20.40 7.70
N GLY A 255 1.10 21.05 6.54
CA GLY A 255 2.10 22.12 6.31
C GLY A 255 2.13 22.75 4.95
#